data_AF-A0A9W2WFT3-F1
#
_entry.id   AF-A0A9W2WFT3-F1
#
_cell.length_a   1.000
_cell.length_b   1.000
_cell.length_c   1.000
_cell.angle_alpha   90.00
_cell.angle_beta   90.00
_cell.angle_gamma   90.00
#
_symmetry.space_group_name_H-M   'P 1'
#
loop_
_entity.id
_entity.type
_entity.pdbx_description
1 polymer ?
#
loop_
_entity_poly.entity_id
_entity_poly.type
_entity_poly.pdbx_seq_one_letter_code
_entity_poly.pdbx_strand_id
1 'polypeptide(L)'
;MPGKVTTDSDTGQARWAVEQLQMGAGIDRVKVSEAAADLLQFCTEQAKSDPFLVGIPAASNPSKEKKPCAILWPWSRPQGPTHTLDPGERSRPLPHPYLLPTLQPMG
;
A
#
# COMPACT_ATOMS: atom_id res chain seq x y z
N MET A 1 -61.00 -2.88 22.93
CA MET A 1 -59.60 -2.84 23.44
C MET A 1 -58.93 -1.61 22.87
N PRO A 2 -58.59 -0.57 23.66
CA PRO A 2 -57.83 0.56 23.14
C PRO A 2 -56.37 0.11 22.97
N GLY A 3 -55.80 0.38 21.79
CA GLY A 3 -54.41 0.05 21.50
C GLY A 3 -53.48 0.75 22.48
N LYS A 4 -52.55 -0.01 23.06
CA LYS A 4 -51.49 0.52 23.92
C LYS A 4 -50.60 1.42 23.06
N VAL A 5 -50.86 2.70 23.17
CA VAL A 5 -50.06 3.77 22.58
C VAL A 5 -48.76 3.87 23.39
N THR A 6 -47.65 3.41 22.80
CA THR A 6 -46.29 3.66 23.28
C THR A 6 -45.78 4.96 22.62
N THR A 7 -46.48 6.07 22.81
CA THR A 7 -46.20 7.34 22.10
C THR A 7 -44.99 8.09 22.62
N ASP A 8 -44.61 7.91 23.88
CA ASP A 8 -43.76 8.89 24.55
C ASP A 8 -42.28 8.78 24.10
N SER A 9 -41.81 7.55 23.86
CA SER A 9 -40.47 7.28 23.30
C SER A 9 -40.38 7.68 21.82
N ASP A 10 -41.40 7.37 21.04
CA ASP A 10 -41.44 7.62 19.58
C ASP A 10 -41.53 9.12 19.26
N THR A 11 -42.38 9.85 19.99
CA THR A 11 -42.43 11.33 19.86
C THR A 11 -41.19 12.02 20.39
N GLY A 12 -40.55 11.50 21.45
CA GLY A 12 -39.26 12.01 21.93
C GLY A 12 -38.14 11.87 20.88
N GLN A 13 -38.06 10.70 20.25
CA GLN A 13 -37.11 10.44 19.16
C GLN A 13 -37.38 11.32 17.94
N ALA A 14 -38.64 11.50 17.55
CA ALA A 14 -39.02 12.36 16.43
C ALA A 14 -38.63 13.83 16.68
N ARG A 15 -38.83 14.35 17.90
CA ARG A 15 -38.41 15.72 18.27
C ARG A 15 -36.91 15.91 18.18
N TRP A 16 -36.15 14.96 18.75
CA TRP A 16 -34.69 15.00 18.65
C TRP A 16 -34.21 14.98 17.18
N ALA A 17 -34.80 14.12 16.35
CA ALA A 17 -34.46 14.07 14.93
C ALA A 17 -34.74 15.41 14.21
N VAL A 18 -35.86 16.08 14.54
CA VAL A 18 -36.17 17.41 13.99
C VAL A 18 -35.14 18.44 14.43
N GLU A 19 -34.75 18.46 15.71
CA GLU A 19 -33.71 19.37 16.22
C GLU A 19 -32.37 19.15 15.50
N GLN A 20 -31.97 17.89 15.29
CA GLN A 20 -30.75 17.55 14.54
C GLN A 20 -30.82 18.01 13.07
N LEU A 21 -31.96 17.80 12.42
CA LEU A 21 -32.15 18.20 11.02
C LEU A 21 -32.17 19.72 10.86
N GLN A 22 -32.78 20.45 11.79
CA GLN A 22 -32.77 21.91 11.79
C GLN A 22 -31.34 22.43 11.95
N MET A 23 -30.54 21.84 12.85
CA MET A 23 -29.13 22.15 13.00
C MET A 23 -28.35 21.88 11.69
N GLY A 24 -28.54 20.71 11.07
CA GLY A 24 -27.86 20.34 9.82
C GLY A 24 -28.32 21.12 8.58
N ALA A 25 -29.56 21.63 8.59
CA ALA A 25 -30.08 22.49 7.53
C ALA A 25 -29.41 23.87 7.56
N GLY A 26 -29.13 24.39 8.76
CA GLY A 26 -28.47 25.68 8.98
C GLY A 26 -26.96 25.72 8.69
N ILE A 27 -26.37 24.62 8.22
CA ILE A 27 -24.95 24.60 7.83
C ILE A 27 -24.79 25.24 6.45
N ASP A 28 -23.94 26.26 6.38
CA ASP A 28 -23.53 26.88 5.13
C ASP A 28 -22.72 25.90 4.27
N ARG A 29 -23.14 25.74 3.01
CA ARG A 29 -22.54 24.80 2.06
C ARG A 29 -21.76 25.55 1.00
N VAL A 30 -20.55 25.08 0.72
CA VAL A 30 -19.74 25.53 -0.42
C VAL A 30 -20.13 24.77 -1.70
N LYS A 31 -19.78 25.32 -2.87
CA LYS A 31 -20.02 24.62 -4.14
C LYS A 31 -19.12 23.40 -4.24
N VAL A 32 -19.66 22.31 -4.78
CA VAL A 32 -18.88 21.07 -5.01
C VAL A 32 -17.68 21.33 -5.91
N SER A 33 -17.81 22.21 -6.91
CA SER A 33 -16.71 22.59 -7.80
C SER A 33 -15.57 23.32 -7.07
N GLU A 34 -15.90 24.13 -6.06
CA GLU A 34 -14.95 24.88 -5.25
C GLU A 34 -14.22 23.93 -4.29
N ALA A 35 -14.97 23.11 -3.54
CA ALA A 35 -14.38 22.09 -2.67
C ALA A 35 -13.49 21.10 -3.45
N ALA A 36 -13.88 20.72 -4.67
CA ALA A 36 -13.07 19.87 -5.52
C ALA A 36 -11.77 20.54 -5.97
N ALA A 37 -11.80 21.84 -6.28
CA ALA A 37 -10.61 22.60 -6.65
C ALA A 37 -9.63 22.69 -5.47
N ASP A 38 -10.13 22.96 -4.26
CA ASP A 38 -9.32 23.04 -3.03
C ASP A 38 -8.66 21.69 -2.72
N LEU A 39 -9.41 20.60 -2.82
CA LEU A 39 -8.88 19.24 -2.63
C LEU A 39 -7.79 18.90 -3.66
N LEU A 40 -8.01 19.24 -4.93
CA LEU A 40 -7.02 19.03 -5.98
C LEU A 40 -5.75 19.84 -5.71
N GLN A 41 -5.90 21.12 -5.36
CA GLN A 41 -4.77 21.97 -5.02
C GLN A 41 -3.96 21.38 -3.87
N PHE A 42 -4.63 21.03 -2.76
CA PHE A 42 -3.98 20.41 -1.62
C PHE A 42 -3.21 19.13 -2.01
N CYS A 43 -3.86 18.22 -2.75
CA CYS A 43 -3.22 16.99 -3.20
C CYS A 43 -2.00 17.26 -4.09
N THR A 44 -2.06 18.24 -5.01
CA THR A 44 -0.92 18.57 -5.89
C THR A 44 0.27 19.17 -5.13
N GLU A 45 0.00 19.95 -4.09
CA GLU A 45 1.03 20.52 -3.22
C GLU A 45 1.71 19.43 -2.37
N GLN A 46 0.91 18.54 -1.78
CA GLN A 46 1.40 17.48 -0.89
C GLN A 46 1.99 16.27 -1.64
N ALA A 47 1.68 16.10 -2.92
CA ALA A 47 2.16 14.96 -3.71
C ALA A 47 3.69 14.86 -3.76
N LYS A 48 4.41 15.98 -3.67
CA LYS A 48 5.88 16.01 -3.69
C LYS A 48 6.51 15.57 -2.37
N SER A 49 5.78 15.69 -1.27
CA SER A 49 6.19 15.25 0.06
C SER A 49 5.67 13.86 0.39
N ASP A 50 4.74 13.31 -0.39
CA ASP A 50 4.18 11.99 -0.17
C ASP A 50 5.21 10.90 -0.55
N PRO A 51 5.75 10.17 0.44
CA PRO A 51 6.76 9.13 0.21
C PRO A 51 6.23 7.95 -0.61
N PHE A 52 4.92 7.73 -0.65
CA PHE A 52 4.28 6.68 -1.46
C PHE A 52 4.11 7.10 -2.92
N LEU A 53 3.93 8.39 -3.19
CA LEU A 53 3.79 8.92 -4.55
C LEU A 53 5.14 9.19 -5.21
N VAL A 54 6.09 9.77 -4.48
CA VAL A 54 7.44 10.08 -5.00
C VAL A 54 8.37 8.87 -4.94
N GLY A 55 8.06 7.91 -4.07
CA GLY A 55 8.93 6.79 -3.76
C GLY A 55 10.04 7.19 -2.79
N ILE A 56 10.30 6.33 -1.82
CA ILE A 56 11.41 6.52 -0.88
C ILE A 56 12.64 5.79 -1.40
N PRO A 57 13.81 6.45 -1.49
CA PRO A 57 15.06 5.75 -1.73
C PRO A 57 15.24 4.62 -0.71
N ALA A 58 15.68 3.46 -1.21
CA ALA A 58 15.86 2.25 -0.40
C ALA A 58 16.60 2.45 0.94
N ALA A 59 17.56 3.38 0.98
CA ALA A 59 18.36 3.68 2.17
C ALA A 59 17.60 4.49 3.24
N SER A 60 16.58 5.27 2.84
CA SER A 60 15.76 6.11 3.72
C SER A 60 14.45 5.46 4.11
N ASN A 61 14.07 4.34 3.50
CA ASN A 61 12.83 3.63 3.80
C ASN A 61 12.93 2.93 5.18
N PRO A 62 12.13 3.36 6.20
CA PRO A 62 12.17 2.75 7.53
C PRO A 62 11.74 1.28 7.55
N SER A 63 10.90 0.84 6.61
CA SER A 63 10.43 -0.54 6.50
C SER A 63 11.42 -1.46 5.78
N LYS A 64 12.49 -0.90 5.18
CA LYS A 64 13.51 -1.70 4.53
C LYS A 64 14.50 -2.20 5.57
N GLU A 65 14.61 -3.52 5.72
CA GLU A 65 15.59 -4.17 6.59
C GLU A 65 16.99 -3.59 6.34
N LYS A 66 17.60 -3.02 7.39
CA LYS A 66 19.06 -2.97 7.46
C LYS A 66 19.49 -4.44 7.46
N LYS A 67 20.41 -4.83 6.56
CA LYS A 67 21.07 -6.16 6.42
C LYS A 67 20.58 -7.19 7.46
N PRO A 68 20.02 -8.35 7.05
CA PRO A 68 19.45 -9.27 8.02
C PRO A 68 20.45 -9.54 9.14
N CYS A 69 20.13 -9.06 10.34
CA CYS A 69 20.83 -9.52 11.53
C CYS A 69 20.58 -11.02 11.56
N ALA A 70 21.64 -11.82 11.48
CA ALA A 70 21.60 -13.28 11.55
C ALA A 70 21.26 -13.75 12.97
N ILE A 71 20.20 -13.21 13.55
CA ILE A 71 19.71 -13.52 14.88
C ILE A 71 18.20 -13.64 14.71
N LEU A 72 17.70 -14.85 14.93
CA LEU A 72 16.28 -15.22 15.01
C LEU A 72 15.61 -15.73 13.70
N TRP A 73 16.00 -16.91 13.22
CA TRP A 73 15.14 -18.08 13.45
C TRP A 73 15.96 -19.38 13.47
N PRO A 74 15.76 -20.29 14.46
CA PRO A 74 16.56 -21.51 14.61
C PRO A 74 16.41 -22.55 13.49
N TRP A 75 15.68 -22.25 12.42
CA TRP A 75 15.38 -23.20 11.36
C TRP A 75 15.68 -22.65 9.95
N SER A 76 16.31 -21.46 9.81
CA SER A 76 16.70 -20.98 8.46
C SER A 76 17.93 -21.73 8.07
N ARG A 77 17.77 -22.48 6.99
CA ARG A 77 18.83 -22.93 6.08
C ARG A 77 20.20 -22.30 6.35
N PRO A 78 21.24 -23.13 6.59
CA PRO A 78 22.61 -22.64 6.62
C PRO A 78 22.94 -22.02 5.25
N GLN A 79 23.25 -20.73 5.22
CA GLN A 79 23.99 -20.15 4.10
C GLN A 79 25.46 -20.59 4.27
N GLY A 80 25.96 -21.37 3.32
CA GLY A 80 27.36 -21.79 3.26
C GLY A 80 28.30 -20.61 3.02
N PRO A 81 29.61 -20.78 3.28
CA PRO A 81 30.58 -19.69 3.25
C PRO A 81 30.85 -19.20 1.82
N THR A 82 30.64 -17.91 1.61
CA THR A 82 31.09 -17.20 0.40
C THR A 82 32.61 -17.19 0.38
N HIS A 83 33.21 -18.04 -0.46
CA HIS A 83 34.64 -18.05 -0.72
C HIS A 83 35.03 -16.70 -1.37
N THR A 84 35.90 -15.95 -0.72
CA THR A 84 36.58 -14.77 -1.28
C THR A 84 37.34 -15.23 -2.52
N LEU A 85 36.92 -14.78 -3.71
CA LEU A 85 37.66 -15.04 -4.95
C LEU A 85 38.69 -13.93 -5.15
N ASP A 86 39.96 -14.35 -5.11
CA ASP A 86 41.17 -13.62 -5.49
C ASP A 86 41.05 -13.07 -6.93
N PRO A 87 41.48 -11.83 -7.24
CA PRO A 87 41.42 -11.27 -8.60
C PRO A 87 42.56 -11.83 -9.45
N GLY A 88 42.48 -13.11 -9.83
CA GLY A 88 43.58 -13.83 -10.48
C GLY A 88 43.22 -14.84 -11.56
N GLU A 89 41.94 -15.09 -11.88
CA GLU A 89 41.56 -16.02 -12.97
C GLU A 89 40.89 -15.30 -14.15
N ARG A 90 41.64 -14.35 -14.73
CA ARG A 90 41.43 -13.92 -16.12
C ARG A 90 42.09 -14.95 -17.03
N SER A 91 41.36 -16.00 -17.43
CA SER A 91 41.52 -16.77 -18.70
C SER A 91 41.04 -18.22 -18.57
N ARG A 92 39.73 -18.46 -18.65
CA ARG A 92 39.18 -19.73 -19.17
C ARG A 92 37.95 -19.42 -20.02
N PRO A 93 37.88 -19.86 -21.28
CA PRO A 93 36.73 -19.58 -22.15
C PRO A 93 35.50 -20.38 -21.67
N LEU A 94 34.36 -19.69 -21.60
CA LEU A 94 33.05 -20.31 -21.30
C LEU A 94 32.62 -21.20 -22.47
N PRO A 95 32.13 -22.44 -22.24
CA PRO A 95 31.57 -23.26 -23.30
C PRO A 95 30.22 -22.68 -23.77
N HIS A 96 30.09 -22.44 -25.08
CA HIS A 96 28.87 -21.95 -25.74
C HIS A 96 27.70 -22.94 -25.54
N PRO A 97 26.54 -22.50 -25.02
CA PRO A 97 25.35 -23.34 -24.92
C PRO A 97 24.45 -23.14 -26.14
N TYR A 98 24.92 -23.48 -27.34
CA TYR A 98 24.05 -23.58 -28.51
C TYR A 98 24.50 -24.74 -29.40
N LEU A 99 24.15 -25.96 -29.00
CA LEU A 99 24.00 -27.09 -29.92
C LEU A 99 22.76 -27.89 -29.50
N LEU A 100 21.60 -27.50 -30.04
CA LEU A 100 20.38 -28.31 -30.06
C LEU A 100 20.57 -29.42 -31.11
N PRO A 101 20.43 -30.71 -30.78
CA PRO A 101 20.34 -31.75 -31.80
C PRO A 101 18.97 -31.70 -32.47
N THR A 102 19.01 -31.44 -33.77
CA THR A 102 17.90 -31.52 -34.72
C THR A 102 17.38 -32.97 -34.74
N LEU A 103 16.13 -33.19 -34.33
CA LEU A 103 15.40 -34.41 -34.70
C LEU A 103 14.93 -34.24 -36.14
N GLN A 104 15.59 -34.93 -37.08
CA GLN A 104 15.07 -35.13 -38.44
C GLN A 104 14.24 -36.43 -38.50
N PRO A 105 13.20 -36.47 -39.35
CA PRO A 105 12.26 -37.58 -39.46
C PRO A 105 12.79 -38.68 -40.40
N MET A 106 12.52 -39.95 -40.08
CA MET A 106 12.66 -41.10 -40.99
C MET A 106 11.64 -42.18 -40.57
N GLY A 107 10.73 -42.56 -41.48
CA GLY A 107 9.86 -43.75 -41.35
C GLY A 107 8.42 -43.51 -41.76
#